data_AF-A0A7V0NRV2-F1
#
_entry.id   AF-A0A7V0NRV2-F1
#
_cell.length_a   1.000
_cell.length_b   1.000
_cell.length_c   1.000
_cell.angle_alpha   90.00
_cell.angle_beta   90.00
_cell.angle_gamma   90.00
#
_symmetry.space_group_name_H-M   'P 1'
#
loop_
_entity.id
_entity.type
_entity.pdbx_description
1 polymer ?
#
loop_
_entity_poly.entity_id
_entity_poly.type
_entity_poly.pdbx_seq_one_letter_code
_entity_poly.pdbx_strand_id
1 'polypeptide(L)'
;MQHYCPADRCVKVRINIYLKDEILDPEGKAIEKVINRAGYGGIKNVRVRKTIDMDIDAAETEALKIAGEVAQKILINPVIHEADIKRL
;
A
#
# COMPACT_ATOMS: atom_id res chain seq x y z
N MET A 1 14.72 -7.21 -21.80
CA MET A 1 15.52 -6.71 -20.67
C MET A 1 14.80 -7.04 -19.39
N GLN A 2 14.92 -8.29 -18.91
CA GLN A 2 14.49 -8.66 -17.57
C GLN A 2 15.70 -8.42 -16.66
N HIS A 3 15.54 -7.54 -15.68
CA HIS A 3 16.52 -7.36 -14.62
C HIS A 3 16.54 -8.65 -13.80
N TYR A 4 17.57 -9.48 -14.04
CA TYR A 4 17.88 -10.63 -13.19
C TYR A 4 18.42 -10.09 -11.87
N CYS A 5 17.57 -10.12 -10.84
CA CYS A 5 17.97 -9.81 -9.48
C CYS A 5 18.37 -11.13 -8.80
N PRO A 6 19.65 -11.36 -8.49
CA PRO A 6 20.08 -12.59 -7.84
C PRO A 6 19.45 -12.69 -6.43
N ALA A 7 18.92 -13.86 -6.09
CA ALA A 7 18.04 -14.08 -4.93
C ALA A 7 18.67 -13.72 -3.57
N ASP A 8 20.00 -13.60 -3.50
CA ASP A 8 20.78 -13.23 -2.32
C ASP A 8 20.96 -11.71 -2.12
N ARG A 9 20.58 -10.88 -3.11
CA ARG A 9 20.65 -9.41 -3.02
C ARG A 9 19.35 -8.69 -3.33
N CYS A 10 18.30 -9.43 -3.66
CA CYS A 10 16.98 -8.85 -3.89
C CYS A 10 16.07 -9.02 -2.67
N VAL A 11 15.54 -7.91 -2.16
CA VAL A 11 14.51 -7.93 -1.12
C VAL A 11 13.20 -7.46 -1.70
N LYS A 12 12.22 -8.35 -1.64
CA LYS A 12 10.85 -8.04 -2.00
C LYS A 12 10.18 -7.30 -0.85
N VAL A 13 9.59 -6.16 -1.16
CA VAL A 13 8.85 -5.33 -0.19
C VAL A 13 7.45 -5.05 -0.69
N ARG A 14 6.55 -4.84 0.26
CA ARG A 14 5.18 -4.39 0.04
C ARG A 14 4.96 -3.08 0.77
N ILE A 15 4.43 -2.11 0.04
CA ILE A 15 3.98 -0.82 0.58
C ILE A 15 2.45 -0.77 0.47
N ASN A 16 1.77 -0.68 1.60
CA ASN A 16 0.33 -0.45 1.64
C ASN A 16 0.07 1.03 1.91
N ILE A 17 -0.60 1.70 1.00
CA ILE A 17 -0.94 3.13 1.09
C ILE A 17 -2.43 3.24 1.37
N TYR A 18 -2.79 4.08 2.33
CA TYR A 18 -4.18 4.28 2.73
C TYR A 18 -4.42 5.72 3.17
N LEU A 19 -5.66 6.18 3.03
CA LEU A 19 -6.08 7.48 3.56
C LEU A 19 -6.00 7.45 5.09
N LYS A 20 -5.57 8.55 5.70
CA LYS A 20 -5.64 8.73 7.15
C LYS A 20 -7.07 8.59 7.65
N ASP A 21 -7.27 8.20 8.90
CA ASP A 21 -8.58 7.84 9.45
C ASP A 21 -9.58 9.02 9.46
N GLU A 22 -9.09 10.25 9.61
CA GLU A 22 -9.90 11.47 9.52
C GLU A 22 -10.33 11.84 8.10
N ILE A 23 -9.72 11.25 7.08
CA ILE A 23 -10.01 11.54 5.67
C ILE A 23 -11.09 10.58 5.16
N LEU A 24 -12.20 11.18 4.72
CA LEU A 24 -13.27 10.45 4.06
C LEU A 24 -12.75 9.76 2.80
N ASP A 25 -13.07 8.48 2.66
CA ASP A 25 -12.84 7.70 1.44
C ASP A 25 -14.15 7.59 0.63
N PRO A 26 -14.35 8.39 -0.43
CA PRO A 26 -15.57 8.34 -1.23
C PRO A 26 -15.73 7.02 -1.99
N GLU A 27 -14.63 6.38 -2.37
CA GLU A 27 -14.63 5.12 -3.12
C GLU A 27 -15.07 3.97 -2.21
N GLY A 28 -14.46 3.84 -1.04
CA GLY A 28 -14.87 2.87 -0.02
C GLY A 28 -16.34 3.02 0.35
N LYS A 29 -16.82 4.25 0.51
CA LYS A 29 -18.24 4.52 0.79
C LYS A 29 -19.17 4.14 -0.36
N ALA A 30 -18.73 4.30 -1.61
CA ALA A 30 -19.50 3.88 -2.78
C ALA A 30 -19.59 2.34 -2.86
N ILE A 31 -18.47 1.66 -2.61
CA ILE A 31 -18.41 0.19 -2.55
C ILE A 31 -19.30 -0.34 -1.43
N GLU A 32 -19.23 0.22 -0.22
CA GLU A 32 -20.09 -0.15 0.90
C GLU A 32 -21.58 -0.07 0.55
N LYS A 33 -22.00 0.99 -0.14
CA LYS A 33 -23.39 1.14 -0.59
C LYS A 33 -23.79 0.06 -1.59
N VAL A 34 -22.90 -0.30 -2.52
CA VAL A 34 -23.16 -1.37 -3.49
C VAL A 34 -23.30 -2.72 -2.79
N ILE A 35 -22.38 -3.05 -1.88
CA ILE A 35 -22.37 -4.28 -1.09
C ILE A 35 -23.68 -4.43 -0.31
N ASN A 36 -24.09 -3.39 0.41
CA ASN A 36 -25.32 -3.41 1.20
C ASN A 36 -26.58 -3.54 0.32
N ARG A 37 -26.62 -2.86 -0.85
CA ARG A 37 -27.71 -3.02 -1.82
C ARG A 37 -27.78 -4.42 -2.44
N ALA A 38 -26.65 -5.11 -2.53
CA ALA A 38 -26.59 -6.49 -3.02
C ALA A 38 -27.05 -7.52 -1.98
N GLY A 39 -27.49 -7.10 -0.78
CA GLY A 39 -28.03 -7.97 0.26
C GLY A 39 -27.01 -8.42 1.31
N TYR A 40 -25.74 -8.01 1.18
CA TYR A 40 -24.70 -8.29 2.18
C TYR A 40 -24.74 -7.27 3.32
N GLY A 41 -25.80 -7.34 4.13
CA GLY A 41 -25.98 -6.46 5.28
C GLY A 41 -24.89 -6.63 6.35
N GLY A 42 -24.68 -5.58 7.15
CA GLY A 42 -23.74 -5.60 8.28
C GLY A 42 -22.30 -5.18 7.95
N ILE A 43 -21.95 -5.04 6.67
CA ILE A 43 -20.66 -4.52 6.22
C ILE A 43 -20.65 -2.99 6.35
N LYS A 44 -19.66 -2.47 7.10
CA LYS A 44 -19.48 -1.06 7.43
C LYS A 44 -18.00 -0.68 7.40
N ASN A 45 -17.72 0.61 7.28
CA ASN A 45 -16.38 1.20 7.29
C ASN A 45 -15.48 0.61 6.19
N VAL A 46 -16.03 0.39 4.99
CA VAL A 46 -15.23 -0.06 3.85
C VAL A 46 -14.24 1.05 3.48
N ARG A 47 -12.96 0.71 3.46
CA ARG A 47 -11.88 1.59 2.99
C ARG A 47 -11.09 0.90 1.89
N VAL A 48 -10.72 1.66 0.88
CA VAL A 48 -9.86 1.22 -0.22
C VAL A 48 -8.41 1.54 0.14
N ARG A 49 -7.52 0.60 -0.18
CA ARG A 49 -6.08 0.74 0.02
C ARG A 49 -5.37 0.38 -1.27
N LYS A 50 -4.23 1.01 -1.52
CA LYS A 50 -3.36 0.68 -2.64
C LYS A 50 -2.16 -0.12 -2.14
N THR A 51 -1.95 -1.30 -2.68
CA THR A 51 -0.78 -2.13 -2.37
C THR A 51 0.19 -2.10 -3.55
N ILE A 52 1.48 -1.88 -3.26
CA ILE A 52 2.55 -1.86 -4.25
C ILE A 52 3.63 -2.84 -3.80
N ASP A 53 3.89 -3.85 -4.63
CA ASP A 53 4.98 -4.79 -4.44
C ASP A 53 6.15 -4.39 -5.35
N MET A 54 7.37 -4.42 -4.82
CA MET A 54 8.57 -4.14 -5.59
C MET A 54 9.74 -4.98 -5.10
N ASP A 55 10.61 -5.34 -6.02
CA ASP A 55 11.88 -5.99 -5.74
C ASP A 55 12.98 -4.91 -5.68
N ILE A 56 13.75 -4.88 -4.61
CA ILE A 56 14.83 -3.91 -4.40
C ILE A 56 16.16 -4.65 -4.34
N ASP A 57 17.07 -4.33 -5.26
CA ASP A 57 18.43 -4.87 -5.32
C ASP A 57 19.32 -4.19 -4.26
N ALA A 58 19.13 -4.60 -3.01
CA ALA A 58 19.89 -4.16 -1.86
C ALA A 58 19.75 -5.17 -0.71
N ALA A 59 20.70 -5.15 0.23
CA ALA A 59 20.54 -5.84 1.50
C ALA A 59 19.29 -5.33 2.25
N GLU A 60 18.68 -6.18 3.08
CA GLU A 60 17.38 -5.92 3.71
C GLU A 60 17.25 -4.56 4.39
N THR A 61 18.21 -4.19 5.23
CA THR A 61 18.16 -2.91 5.95
C THR A 61 18.13 -1.72 4.98
N GLU A 62 18.92 -1.78 3.91
CA GLU A 62 18.96 -0.72 2.91
C GLU A 62 17.71 -0.76 2.02
N ALA A 63 17.21 -1.95 1.66
CA ALA A 63 15.98 -2.10 0.90
C ALA A 63 14.76 -1.50 1.62
N LEU A 64 14.63 -1.75 2.93
CA LEU A 64 13.55 -1.18 3.74
C LEU A 64 13.67 0.34 3.88
N LYS A 65 14.91 0.86 3.99
CA LYS A 65 15.16 2.30 3.99
C LYS A 65 14.77 2.94 2.65
N ILE A 66 15.19 2.36 1.53
CA ILE A 66 14.83 2.80 0.17
C ILE A 66 13.30 2.79 0.02
N ALA A 67 12.63 1.71 0.42
CA ALA A 67 11.18 1.60 0.36
C ALA A 67 10.50 2.71 1.18
N GLY A 68 11.03 3.02 2.37
CA GLY A 68 10.59 4.14 3.20
C GLY A 68 10.72 5.49 2.51
N GLU A 69 11.87 5.77 1.91
CA GLU A 69 12.09 7.02 1.18
C GLU A 69 11.18 7.15 -0.04
N VAL A 70 11.03 6.07 -0.82
CA VAL A 70 10.12 6.03 -1.98
C VAL A 70 8.68 6.24 -1.55
N ALA A 71 8.23 5.59 -0.47
CA ALA A 71 6.90 5.79 0.07
C ALA A 71 6.65 7.27 0.39
N GLN A 72 7.53 7.88 1.19
CA GLN A 72 7.37 9.24 1.70
C GLN A 72 7.54 10.33 0.63
N LYS A 73 8.49 10.17 -0.29
CA LYS A 73 8.83 11.20 -1.28
C LYS A 73 8.02 11.11 -2.57
N ILE A 74 7.52 9.92 -2.92
CA ILE A 74 6.95 9.66 -4.26
C ILE A 74 5.51 9.14 -4.15
N LEU A 75 5.26 8.16 -3.30
CA LEU A 75 4.01 7.39 -3.38
C LEU A 75 2.87 8.00 -2.58
N ILE A 76 3.16 8.60 -1.43
CA ILE A 76 2.13 9.16 -0.56
C ILE A 76 2.02 10.68 -0.70
N ASN A 77 0.83 11.18 -0.42
CA ASN A 77 0.65 12.59 -0.08
C ASN A 77 0.59 12.65 1.45
N PRO A 78 1.60 13.21 2.14
CA PRO A 78 1.70 13.12 3.60
C PRO A 78 0.58 13.87 4.35
N VAL A 79 -0.15 14.75 3.66
CA VAL A 79 -1.31 15.43 4.23
C VAL A 79 -2.45 14.44 4.48
N ILE A 80 -2.74 13.59 3.49
CA ILE A 80 -3.95 12.75 3.47
C ILE A 80 -3.70 11.25 3.53
N HIS A 81 -2.48 10.79 3.28
CA HIS A 81 -2.11 9.38 3.20
C HIS A 81 -1.14 8.99 4.31
N GLU A 82 -1.23 7.72 4.70
CA GLU A 82 -0.25 6.97 5.48
C GLU A 82 0.19 5.73 4.70
N ALA A 83 1.31 5.13 5.13
CA ALA A 83 1.79 3.89 4.56
C ALA A 83 2.35 2.92 5.61
N ASP A 84 2.12 1.64 5.36
CA ASP A 84 2.73 0.49 6.05
C ASP A 84 3.69 -0.20 5.09
N ILE A 85 4.90 -0.52 5.56
CA ILE A 85 5.96 -1.12 4.75
C ILE A 85 6.37 -2.43 5.40
N LYS A 86 6.38 -3.51 4.62
CA LYS A 86 6.83 -4.82 5.09
C LYS A 86 7.65 -5.55 4.05
N ARG A 87 8.60 -6.34 4.54
CA ARG A 87 9.26 -7.37 3.74
C ARG A 87 8.26 -8.48 3.40
N LEU A 88 8.40 -9.05 2.20
CA LEU A 88 7.67 -10.25 1.75
C LEU A 88 8.55 -11.49 1.74
#